data_AF-A0AAU1XHS0-F1
#
_entry.id   AF-A0AAU1XHS0-F1
#
_cell.length_a   1.000
_cell.length_b   1.000
_cell.length_c   1.000
_cell.angle_alpha   90.00
_cell.angle_beta   90.00
_cell.angle_gamma   90.00
#
_symmetry.space_group_name_H-M   'P 1'
#
loop_
_entity.id
_entity.type
_entity.pdbx_description
1 polymer ?
#
loop_
_entity_poly.entity_id
_entity_poly.type
_entity_poly.pdbx_seq_one_letter_code
_entity_poly.pdbx_strand_id
1 'polypeptide(L)'
;MNFRDAPAATADFEAMHTWLSTAEDSVFVRTFALFRRDAEGADVLRGRILTRLDSAKGTSERELADEDELFEVIGSVFGRGLDDLTAADRAALWARVQQAHEAWLAARQG
;
A
#
# COMPACT_ATOMS: atom_id res chain seq x y z
N MET A 1 11.40 -13.11 -13.19
CA MET A 1 12.07 -12.68 -11.93
C MET A 1 13.52 -13.12 -12.03
N ASN A 2 14.48 -12.20 -11.91
CA ASN A 2 15.90 -12.51 -12.05
C ASN A 2 16.56 -12.47 -10.66
N PHE A 3 16.70 -13.64 -10.04
CA PHE A 3 17.40 -13.80 -8.77
C PHE A 3 18.68 -14.59 -9.02
N ARG A 4 19.74 -14.25 -8.26
CA ARG A 4 20.97 -15.03 -8.26
C ARG A 4 20.78 -16.25 -7.37
N ASP A 5 21.29 -17.39 -7.83
CA ASP A 5 21.36 -18.62 -7.03
C ASP A 5 22.64 -18.59 -6.16
N ALA A 6 22.66 -17.67 -5.21
CA ALA A 6 23.76 -17.51 -4.27
C ALA A 6 23.22 -17.06 -2.90
N PRO A 7 23.88 -17.45 -1.79
CA PRO A 7 23.51 -16.95 -0.46
C PRO A 7 23.57 -15.43 -0.40
N ALA A 8 22.62 -14.83 0.32
CA ALA A 8 22.58 -13.40 0.61
C ALA A 8 22.57 -13.18 2.12
N ALA A 9 23.23 -12.11 2.57
CA ALA A 9 23.19 -11.62 3.94
C ALA A 9 22.32 -10.36 4.02
N THR A 10 21.86 -10.00 5.23
CA THR A 10 21.09 -8.76 5.45
C THR A 10 21.82 -7.51 4.95
N ALA A 11 23.15 -7.47 5.12
CA ALA A 11 23.98 -6.36 4.68
C ALA A 11 23.91 -6.11 3.15
N ASP A 12 23.66 -7.16 2.35
CA ASP A 12 23.54 -7.02 0.90
C ASP A 12 22.31 -6.20 0.47
N PHE A 13 21.33 -6.05 1.36
CA PHE A 13 20.09 -5.33 1.10
C PHE A 13 20.07 -3.91 1.68
N GLU A 14 21.02 -3.54 2.55
CA GLU A 14 20.95 -2.32 3.35
C GLU A 14 20.89 -1.04 2.50
N ALA A 15 21.77 -0.92 1.50
CA ALA A 15 21.78 0.24 0.61
C ALA A 15 20.48 0.36 -0.19
N MET A 16 19.95 -0.75 -0.70
CA MET A 16 18.70 -0.77 -1.45
C MET A 16 17.51 -0.51 -0.54
N HIS A 17 17.48 -1.07 0.67
CA HIS A 17 16.44 -0.81 1.65
C HIS A 17 16.39 0.67 2.01
N THR A 18 17.54 1.28 2.31
CA THR A 18 17.64 2.72 2.59
C THR A 18 17.05 3.53 1.45
N TRP A 19 17.49 3.30 0.21
CA TRP A 19 16.97 4.02 -0.96
C TRP A 19 15.46 3.80 -1.14
N LEU A 20 14.98 2.55 -1.09
CA LEU A 20 13.55 2.25 -1.25
C LEU A 20 12.71 2.90 -0.14
N SER A 21 13.23 3.03 1.08
CA SER A 21 12.50 3.58 2.22
C SER A 21 12.58 5.11 2.34
N THR A 22 13.57 5.77 1.74
CA THR A 22 13.79 7.22 1.99
C THR A 22 13.86 8.09 0.73
N ALA A 23 14.16 7.53 -0.45
CA ALA A 23 14.34 8.34 -1.64
C ALA A 23 13.01 8.91 -2.15
N GLU A 24 12.97 10.20 -2.48
CA GLU A 24 11.76 10.88 -2.93
C GLU A 24 11.18 10.29 -4.23
N ASP A 25 12.05 9.72 -5.08
CA ASP A 25 11.66 9.07 -6.32
C ASP A 25 11.31 7.59 -6.15
N SER A 26 11.48 7.02 -4.94
CA SER A 26 11.10 5.64 -4.63
C SER A 26 9.59 5.46 -4.73
N VAL A 27 9.18 4.40 -5.44
CA VAL A 27 7.77 4.01 -5.52
C VAL A 27 7.17 3.64 -4.17
N PHE A 28 7.98 3.22 -3.19
CA PHE A 28 7.51 2.89 -1.83
C PHE A 28 7.31 4.13 -0.96
N VAL A 29 8.02 5.23 -1.24
CA VAL A 29 7.80 6.53 -0.59
C VAL A 29 6.59 7.25 -1.19
N ARG A 30 6.41 7.11 -2.51
CA ARG A 30 5.36 7.80 -3.28
C ARG A 30 4.02 7.08 -3.28
N THR A 31 4.00 5.77 -3.08
CA THR A 31 2.78 4.95 -3.16
C THR A 31 2.44 4.33 -1.81
N PHE A 32 1.29 4.70 -1.25
CA PHE A 32 0.70 3.94 -0.17
C PHE A 32 0.12 2.63 -0.70
N ALA A 33 0.58 1.49 -0.17
CA ALA A 33 0.03 0.21 -0.53
C ALA A 33 0.11 -0.83 0.59
N LEU A 34 -0.95 -1.64 0.72
CA LEU A 34 -0.99 -2.82 1.58
C LEU A 34 -1.38 -4.04 0.76
N PHE A 35 -0.79 -5.19 1.10
CA PHE A 35 -1.04 -6.46 0.44
C PHE A 35 -1.28 -7.53 1.49
N ARG A 36 -2.38 -8.27 1.34
CA ARG A 36 -2.68 -9.47 2.13
C ARG A 36 -2.99 -10.61 1.16
N ARG A 37 -2.46 -11.78 1.43
CA ARG A 37 -2.85 -13.02 0.72
C ARG A 37 -3.59 -13.93 1.69
N ASP A 38 -4.58 -14.64 1.17
CA ASP A 38 -5.28 -15.70 1.88
C ASP A 38 -5.41 -16.94 0.98
N ALA A 39 -6.17 -17.93 1.43
CA ALA A 39 -6.34 -19.19 0.70
C ALA A 39 -7.12 -19.04 -0.62
N GLU A 40 -7.94 -18.00 -0.76
CA GLU A 40 -8.83 -17.79 -1.91
C GLU A 40 -8.28 -16.75 -2.89
N GLY A 41 -7.34 -15.92 -2.46
CA GLY A 41 -6.62 -14.98 -3.31
C GLY A 41 -5.86 -13.90 -2.55
N ALA A 42 -6.11 -12.64 -2.88
CA ALA A 42 -5.41 -11.51 -2.28
C ALA A 42 -6.25 -10.24 -2.19
N ASP A 43 -6.02 -9.46 -1.14
CA ASP A 43 -6.47 -8.08 -1.01
C ASP A 43 -5.30 -7.15 -1.26
N VAL A 44 -5.54 -6.14 -2.09
CA VAL A 44 -4.56 -5.13 -2.47
C VAL A 44 -5.19 -3.77 -2.25
N LEU A 45 -4.62 -2.99 -1.34
CA LEU A 45 -4.97 -1.59 -1.16
C LEU A 45 -3.85 -0.75 -1.80
N ARG A 46 -4.20 0.12 -2.75
CA ARG A 46 -3.27 1.11 -3.34
C ARG A 46 -3.93 2.47 -3.34
N GLY A 47 -3.35 3.42 -2.61
CA GLY A 47 -4.04 4.68 -2.31
C GLY A 47 -5.40 4.41 -1.68
N ARG A 48 -6.48 4.85 -2.35
CA ARG A 48 -7.87 4.62 -1.95
C ARG A 48 -8.55 3.46 -2.67
N ILE A 49 -7.86 2.73 -3.54
CA ILE A 49 -8.47 1.60 -4.28
C ILE A 49 -8.20 0.30 -3.54
N LEU A 50 -9.25 -0.33 -3.04
CA LEU A 50 -9.22 -1.68 -2.51
C LEU A 50 -9.65 -2.66 -3.60
N THR A 51 -8.73 -3.54 -3.97
CA THR A 51 -8.91 -4.59 -4.97
C THR A 51 -8.92 -5.96 -4.27
N ARG A 52 -9.96 -6.76 -4.51
CA ARG A 52 -9.99 -8.19 -4.20
C ARG A 52 -9.66 -8.97 -5.48
N LEU A 53 -8.58 -9.72 -5.43
CA LEU A 53 -8.22 -10.71 -6.43
C LEU A 53 -8.71 -12.07 -5.93
N ASP A 54 -9.83 -12.55 -6.45
CA ASP A 54 -10.41 -13.84 -6.09
C ASP A 54 -10.19 -14.87 -7.21
N SER A 55 -9.65 -16.04 -6.85
CA SER A 55 -9.34 -17.10 -7.82
C SER A 55 -10.57 -17.73 -8.48
N ALA A 56 -11.74 -17.70 -7.83
CA ALA A 56 -12.98 -18.27 -8.34
C ALA A 56 -13.94 -17.21 -8.89
N LYS A 57 -13.97 -16.01 -8.29
CA LYS A 57 -14.93 -14.94 -8.59
C LYS A 57 -14.35 -13.82 -9.47
N GLY A 58 -13.06 -13.85 -9.74
CA GLY A 58 -12.37 -12.82 -10.52
C GLY A 58 -11.98 -11.60 -9.67
N THR A 59 -11.75 -10.47 -10.32
CA THR A 59 -11.29 -9.24 -9.66
C THR A 59 -12.46 -8.30 -9.38
N SER A 60 -12.54 -7.77 -8.16
CA SER A 60 -13.42 -6.66 -7.81
C SER A 60 -12.61 -5.50 -7.21
N GLU A 61 -13.06 -4.28 -7.47
CA GLU A 61 -12.41 -3.06 -6.98
C GLU A 61 -13.44 -2.10 -6.42
N ARG A 62 -13.06 -1.35 -5.37
CA ARG A 62 -13.85 -0.24 -4.84
C ARG A 62 -12.93 0.86 -4.32
N GLU A 63 -13.38 2.10 -4.43
CA GLU A 63 -12.74 3.25 -3.82
C GLU A 63 -13.22 3.41 -2.37
N LEU A 64 -12.30 3.71 -1.46
CA LEU A 64 -12.61 4.07 -0.08
C LEU A 64 -13.00 5.55 -0.03
N ALA A 65 -14.04 5.89 0.73
CA ALA A 65 -14.62 7.23 0.75
C ALA A 65 -13.78 8.24 1.54
N ASP A 66 -13.28 7.85 2.70
CA ASP A 66 -12.68 8.76 3.68
C ASP A 66 -11.60 8.10 4.57
N GLU A 67 -11.06 8.90 5.49
CA GLU A 67 -10.02 8.51 6.44
C GLU A 67 -10.48 7.37 7.37
N ASP A 68 -11.71 7.44 7.88
CA ASP A 68 -12.22 6.46 8.83
C ASP A 68 -12.34 5.10 8.16
N GLU A 69 -12.88 5.05 6.95
CA GLU A 69 -12.97 3.82 6.16
C GLU A 69 -11.57 3.26 5.83
N LEU A 70 -10.60 4.12 5.53
CA LEU A 70 -9.21 3.69 5.29
C LEU A 70 -8.67 2.91 6.49
N PHE A 71 -8.76 3.48 7.70
CA PHE A 71 -8.25 2.83 8.91
C PHE A 71 -9.07 1.61 9.32
N GLU A 72 -10.39 1.61 9.11
CA GLU A 72 -11.24 0.43 9.31
C GLU A 72 -10.78 -0.73 8.42
N VAL A 73 -10.51 -0.48 7.13
CA VAL A 73 -10.01 -1.49 6.19
C VAL A 73 -8.61 -1.98 6.59
N ILE A 74 -7.70 -1.09 6.97
CA ILE A 74 -6.35 -1.47 7.44
C ILE A 74 -6.44 -2.41 8.66
N GLY A 75 -7.35 -2.14 9.59
CA GLY A 75 -7.58 -2.99 10.76
C GLY A 75 -8.26 -4.32 10.43
N SER A 76 -9.42 -4.26 9.78
CA SER A 76 -10.30 -5.42 9.57
C SER A 76 -9.81 -6.35 8.45
N VAL A 77 -9.37 -5.79 7.32
CA VAL A 77 -8.85 -6.56 6.19
C VAL A 77 -7.37 -6.85 6.45
N PHE A 78 -6.52 -5.85 6.67
CA PHE A 78 -5.08 -6.11 6.72
C PHE A 78 -4.56 -6.58 8.09
N GLY A 79 -5.40 -6.59 9.12
CA GLY A 79 -5.01 -7.04 10.47
C GLY A 79 -3.97 -6.13 11.11
N ARG A 80 -4.00 -4.83 10.79
CA ARG A 80 -3.06 -3.83 11.32
C ARG A 80 -3.83 -2.74 12.05
N GLY A 81 -3.69 -2.67 13.38
CA GLY A 81 -4.31 -1.59 14.18
C GLY A 81 -3.61 -0.24 14.02
N LEU A 82 -2.29 -0.26 13.76
CA LEU A 82 -1.41 0.92 13.75
C LEU A 82 -1.61 1.75 15.04
N ASP A 83 -1.59 1.04 16.18
CA ASP A 83 -1.94 1.57 17.49
C ASP A 83 -0.89 2.58 18.02
N ASP A 84 0.28 2.62 17.38
CA ASP A 84 1.37 3.56 17.63
C ASP A 84 1.19 4.91 16.91
N LEU A 85 0.26 5.00 15.95
CA LEU A 85 -0.04 6.25 15.25
C LEU A 85 -0.96 7.16 16.07
N THR A 86 -0.54 8.41 16.27
CA THR A 86 -1.38 9.44 16.83
C THR A 86 -2.46 9.88 15.82
N ALA A 87 -3.47 10.61 16.29
CA ALA A 87 -4.47 11.22 15.40
C ALA A 87 -3.83 12.15 14.35
N ALA A 88 -2.73 12.84 14.70
CA ALA A 88 -2.00 13.68 13.76
C ALA A 88 -1.28 12.87 12.69
N ASP A 89 -0.69 11.72 13.06
CA ASP A 89 -0.04 10.81 12.10
C ASP A 89 -1.06 10.21 11.13
N ARG A 90 -2.25 9.85 11.64
CA ARG A 90 -3.36 9.34 10.82
C ARG A 90 -3.84 10.36 9.81
N ALA A 91 -4.09 11.59 10.25
CA ALA A 91 -4.49 12.69 9.37
C ALA A 91 -3.42 13.02 8.33
N ALA A 92 -2.13 12.99 8.72
CA ALA A 92 -1.02 13.21 7.81
C ALA A 92 -0.90 12.10 6.75
N LEU A 93 -1.10 10.84 7.15
CA LEU A 93 -1.15 9.71 6.22
C LEU A 93 -2.32 9.87 5.24
N TRP A 94 -3.51 10.18 5.73
CA TRP A 94 -4.69 10.41 4.90
C TRP A 94 -4.48 11.53 3.89
N ALA A 95 -3.96 12.68 4.32
CA ALA A 95 -3.69 13.81 3.43
C ALA A 95 -2.74 13.42 2.28
N ARG A 96 -1.69 12.64 2.56
CA ARG A 96 -0.76 12.12 1.55
C ARG A 96 -1.44 11.14 0.59
N VAL A 97 -2.26 10.22 1.12
CA VAL A 97 -3.02 9.25 0.33
C VAL A 97 -3.99 9.96 -0.61
N GLN A 98 -4.73 10.94 -0.08
CA GLN A 98 -5.71 11.72 -0.82
C GLN A 98 -5.05 12.51 -1.96
N GLN A 99 -3.98 13.25 -1.66
CA GLN A 99 -3.24 14.02 -2.66
C GLN A 99 -2.70 13.13 -3.80
N ALA A 100 -2.12 11.98 -3.46
CA ALA A 100 -1.61 11.03 -4.45
C ALA A 100 -2.73 10.43 -5.31
N HIS A 101 -3.89 10.15 -4.71
CA HIS A 101 -5.05 9.62 -5.41
C HIS A 101 -5.64 10.63 -6.39
N GLU A 102 -5.79 11.90 -5.98
CA GLU A 102 -6.26 12.98 -6.84
C GLU A 102 -5.34 13.22 -8.03
N ALA A 103 -4.03 13.24 -7.80
CA ALA A 103 -3.04 13.37 -8.87
C ALA A 103 -3.14 12.21 -9.88
N TRP A 104 -3.35 10.99 -9.38
CA TRP A 104 -3.56 9.82 -10.24
C TRP A 104 -4.86 9.89 -11.04
N LEU A 105 -5.97 10.32 -10.43
CA LEU A 105 -7.25 10.52 -11.13
C LEU A 105 -7.11 11.57 -12.24
N ALA A 106 -6.47 12.70 -11.94
CA ALA A 106 -6.24 13.76 -12.93
C ALA A 106 -5.40 13.27 -14.12
N ALA A 107 -4.35 12.48 -13.87
CA ALA A 107 -3.50 11.93 -14.93
C ALA A 107 -4.21 10.88 -15.81
N ARG A 108 -5.35 10.33 -15.37
CA ARG A 108 -6.12 9.33 -16.13
C ARG A 108 -7.22 9.94 -16.99
N GLN A 109 -7.58 11.21 -16.75
CA GLN A 109 -8.63 11.93 -17.47
C GLN A 109 -8.11 12.80 -18.61
N GLY A 110 -6.79 13.02 -18.70
CA GLY A 110 -6.12 13.72 -19.80
C GLY A 110 -5.46 12.77 -20.78
#